data_AF-A0A0F8YD64-F1
#
_entry.id   AF-A0A0F8YD64-F1
#
_cell.length_a   1.000
_cell.length_b   1.000
_cell.length_c   1.000
_cell.angle_alpha   90.00
_cell.angle_beta   90.00
_cell.angle_gamma   90.00
#
_symmetry.space_group_name_H-M   'P 1'
#
loop_
_entity.id
_entity.type
_entity.pdbx_description
1 polymer ?
#
loop_
_entity_poly.entity_id
_entity_poly.type
_entity_poly.pdbx_seq_one_letter_code
_entity_poly.pdbx_strand_id
1 'polypeptide(L)'
;TVMDVSFGFRQAAKLGARRPKEWVSGMRWGMRMIRNEADGLALDAAQRADDRLVTVVTPDGIEEIPFGRIQTESADILRPIPGTPEAEAAGILTREESAITNKLSRIWVIKQSQQSFVLALNKMRGDVLWQFVKMAEKQGRPITPEFLRDMGNLLNRMTGRGELGQNWLAKAMKQLGFAPGYRISGPQMVMQLAHRGKPHSSFIRRQAAESLAAWFGAGISLMGTAKVTGVADRLGLDPLSSDFGKIGIGPVRYNVWGTDVVLARHIAQYIWQTRRDPLTGAGKVARGDVFWRYVRSGADPNVGTVVDLGTGKNFLGEPAGFNLKTLRREIENSFPLGLQDIK
;
A
#
# COMPACT_ATOMS: atom_id res chain seq x y z
N THR A 1 -10.36 -14.08 -4.83
CA THR A 1 -11.46 -14.00 -3.86
C THR A 1 -12.43 -12.95 -4.34
N VAL A 2 -13.72 -13.28 -4.53
CA VAL A 2 -14.70 -12.41 -5.23
C VAL A 2 -15.23 -11.27 -4.35
N MET A 3 -15.23 -11.45 -3.02
CA MET A 3 -15.33 -10.37 -2.02
C MET A 3 -14.02 -10.26 -1.25
N ASP A 4 -13.35 -9.11 -1.33
CA ASP A 4 -12.20 -8.77 -0.52
C ASP A 4 -12.56 -7.65 0.48
N VAL A 5 -12.99 -8.05 1.68
CA VAL A 5 -13.13 -7.18 2.86
C VAL A 5 -11.84 -7.12 3.69
N SER A 6 -10.75 -7.76 3.24
CA SER A 6 -9.49 -7.81 3.98
C SER A 6 -8.66 -6.53 3.88
N PHE A 7 -9.17 -5.50 3.19
CA PHE A 7 -8.55 -4.20 3.03
C PHE A 7 -8.13 -3.56 4.37
N GLY A 8 -8.97 -3.75 5.40
CA GLY A 8 -8.72 -3.28 6.76
C GLY A 8 -7.41 -3.79 7.33
N PHE A 9 -7.04 -5.01 6.97
CA PHE A 9 -5.86 -5.69 7.48
C PHE A 9 -4.65 -5.59 6.55
N ARG A 10 -4.85 -5.47 5.22
CA ARG A 10 -3.74 -5.44 4.26
C ARG A 10 -3.08 -4.07 4.10
N GLN A 11 -3.86 -2.99 4.10
CA GLN A 11 -3.37 -1.65 3.79
C GLN A 11 -3.72 -0.64 4.89
N ALA A 12 -4.91 -0.75 5.47
CA ALA A 12 -5.35 0.20 6.50
C ALA A 12 -4.72 -0.09 7.88
N ALA A 13 -4.35 -1.34 8.19
CA ALA A 13 -3.85 -1.72 9.51
C ALA A 13 -2.56 -0.99 9.92
N LYS A 14 -1.68 -0.71 8.96
CA LYS A 14 -0.44 0.04 9.21
C LYS A 14 -0.70 1.45 9.74
N LEU A 15 -1.70 2.13 9.18
CA LEU A 15 -2.16 3.42 9.69
C LEU A 15 -2.99 3.25 10.97
N GLY A 16 -3.77 2.17 11.06
CA GLY A 16 -4.69 1.89 12.16
C GLY A 16 -4.02 1.58 13.49
N ALA A 17 -2.81 1.02 13.49
CA ALA A 17 -2.06 0.73 14.71
C ALA A 17 -1.85 1.97 15.61
N ARG A 18 -1.69 3.16 15.02
CA ARG A 18 -1.58 4.45 15.73
C ARG A 18 -2.90 5.22 15.78
N ARG A 19 -3.84 4.87 14.90
CA ARG A 19 -5.09 5.59 14.63
C ARG A 19 -6.28 4.62 14.62
N PRO A 20 -6.54 3.89 15.73
CA PRO A 20 -7.52 2.82 15.75
C PRO A 20 -8.95 3.36 15.55
N LYS A 21 -9.23 4.59 16.00
CA LYS A 21 -10.55 5.21 15.84
C LYS A 21 -10.84 5.53 14.37
N GLU A 22 -9.88 6.11 13.67
CA GLU A 22 -9.96 6.42 12.24
C GLU A 22 -10.01 5.15 11.40
N TRP A 23 -9.25 4.11 11.80
CA TRP A 23 -9.33 2.79 11.19
C TRP A 23 -10.73 2.18 11.32
N VAL A 24 -11.29 2.12 12.54
CA VAL A 24 -12.65 1.61 12.77
C VAL A 24 -13.70 2.44 12.03
N SER A 25 -13.55 3.76 12.01
CA SER A 25 -14.40 4.68 11.24
C SER A 25 -14.40 4.33 9.75
N GLY A 26 -13.22 4.20 9.15
CA GLY A 26 -13.05 3.76 7.76
C GLY A 26 -13.67 2.39 7.51
N MET A 27 -13.41 1.40 8.38
CA MET A 27 -13.98 0.06 8.26
C MET A 27 -15.51 0.08 8.30
N ARG A 28 -16.09 0.82 9.25
CA ARG A 28 -17.54 0.94 9.41
C ARG A 28 -18.17 1.52 8.16
N TRP A 29 -17.56 2.54 7.55
CA TRP A 29 -18.06 3.13 6.32
C TRP A 29 -17.86 2.24 5.09
N GLY A 30 -16.74 1.51 5.01
CA GLY A 30 -16.56 0.46 4.00
C GLY A 30 -17.65 -0.61 4.09
N MET A 31 -17.97 -1.09 5.30
CA MET A 31 -19.05 -2.06 5.52
C MET A 31 -20.44 -1.46 5.23
N ARG A 32 -20.63 -0.17 5.47
CA ARG A 32 -21.87 0.54 5.07
C ARG A 32 -21.99 0.60 3.55
N MET A 33 -20.92 0.89 2.82
CA MET A 33 -20.93 0.88 1.35
C MET A 33 -21.41 -0.46 0.80
N ILE A 34 -20.91 -1.59 1.34
CA ILE A 34 -21.34 -2.94 0.96
C ILE A 34 -22.84 -3.15 1.15
N ARG A 35 -23.41 -2.58 2.22
CA ARG A 35 -24.84 -2.72 2.55
C ARG A 35 -25.72 -1.74 1.78
N ASN A 36 -25.24 -0.52 1.57
CA ASN A 36 -25.94 0.57 0.92
C ASN A 36 -24.93 1.43 0.15
N GLU A 37 -24.93 1.27 -1.18
CA GLU A 37 -24.03 1.99 -2.07
C GLU A 37 -24.26 3.52 -2.00
N ALA A 38 -25.52 3.95 -1.89
CA ALA A 38 -25.88 5.36 -1.88
C ALA A 38 -25.29 6.09 -0.66
N ASP A 39 -25.29 5.45 0.51
CA ASP A 39 -24.72 6.03 1.73
C ASP A 39 -23.20 6.28 1.59
N GLY A 40 -22.49 5.35 0.95
CA GLY A 40 -21.06 5.49 0.77
C GLY A 40 -20.69 6.48 -0.34
N LEU A 41 -21.47 6.56 -1.43
CA LEU A 41 -21.32 7.60 -2.43
C LEU A 41 -21.60 9.00 -1.87
N ALA A 42 -22.63 9.14 -1.03
CA ALA A 42 -22.92 10.38 -0.33
C ALA A 42 -21.77 10.80 0.60
N LEU A 43 -21.12 9.84 1.28
CA LEU A 43 -19.93 10.12 2.08
C LEU A 43 -18.73 10.57 1.24
N ASP A 44 -18.47 9.94 0.09
CA ASP A 44 -17.38 10.35 -0.80
C ASP A 44 -17.60 11.76 -1.34
N ALA A 45 -18.83 12.06 -1.77
CA ALA A 45 -19.23 13.40 -2.19
C ALA A 45 -19.05 14.43 -1.06
N ALA A 46 -19.50 14.11 0.16
CA ALA A 46 -19.34 14.98 1.33
C ALA A 46 -17.86 15.22 1.68
N GLN A 47 -16.98 14.24 1.51
CA GLN A 47 -15.54 14.44 1.73
C GLN A 47 -14.91 15.36 0.68
N ARG A 48 -15.32 15.25 -0.57
CA ARG A 48 -14.82 16.11 -1.66
C ARG A 48 -15.35 17.54 -1.57
N ALA A 49 -16.58 17.70 -1.10
CA ALA A 49 -17.24 18.99 -0.92
C ALA A 49 -17.04 19.57 0.50
N ASP A 50 -16.11 19.03 1.28
CA ASP A 50 -15.86 19.47 2.65
C ASP A 50 -15.39 20.93 2.68
N ASP A 51 -16.25 21.79 3.23
CA ASP A 51 -16.14 23.24 3.24
C ASP A 51 -15.33 23.78 4.43
N ARG A 52 -14.85 22.91 5.32
CA ARG A 52 -14.03 23.32 6.46
C ARG A 52 -12.76 24.00 5.96
N LEU A 53 -12.61 25.27 6.28
CA LEU A 53 -11.48 26.08 5.84
C LEU A 53 -10.22 25.72 6.63
N VAL A 54 -9.10 25.66 5.91
CA VAL A 54 -7.76 25.53 6.47
C VAL A 54 -6.94 26.69 5.97
N THR A 55 -6.30 27.40 6.90
CA THR A 55 -5.42 28.52 6.57
C THR A 55 -4.10 27.97 6.03
N VAL A 56 -3.83 28.22 4.74
CA VAL A 56 -2.63 27.78 4.04
C VAL A 56 -1.75 28.98 3.72
N VAL A 57 -0.48 28.90 4.12
CA VAL A 57 0.55 29.89 3.85
C VAL A 57 1.20 29.52 2.51
N THR A 58 0.93 30.32 1.49
CA THR A 58 1.50 30.21 0.14
C THR A 58 2.61 31.26 -0.05
N PRO A 59 3.44 31.16 -1.11
CA PRO A 59 4.38 32.22 -1.45
C PRO A 59 3.71 33.58 -1.71
N ASP A 60 2.46 33.57 -2.19
CA ASP A 60 1.69 34.75 -2.56
C ASP A 60 0.87 35.34 -1.39
N GLY A 61 0.84 34.67 -0.23
CA GLY A 61 0.16 35.15 0.97
C GLY A 61 -0.49 34.05 1.79
N ILE A 62 -1.60 34.39 2.45
CA ILE A 62 -2.41 33.47 3.24
C ILE A 62 -3.72 33.23 2.47
N GLU A 63 -4.00 31.98 2.16
CA GLU A 63 -5.23 31.54 1.49
C GLU A 63 -6.03 30.63 2.42
N GLU A 64 -7.34 30.77 2.45
CA GLU A 64 -8.23 29.81 3.11
C GLU A 64 -8.71 28.80 2.08
N ILE A 65 -8.27 27.54 2.22
CA ILE A 65 -8.58 26.48 1.27
C ILE A 65 -9.58 25.51 1.92
N PRO A 66 -10.70 25.18 1.25
CA PRO A 66 -11.61 24.14 1.71
C PRO A 66 -10.91 22.79 1.87
N PHE A 67 -11.20 22.07 2.94
CA PHE A 67 -10.55 20.79 3.24
C PHE A 67 -10.80 19.75 2.15
N GLY A 68 -11.96 19.76 1.50
CA GLY A 68 -12.24 18.93 0.34
C GLY A 68 -11.21 19.10 -0.77
N ARG A 69 -10.89 20.36 -1.10
CA ARG A 69 -9.87 20.74 -2.08
C ARG A 69 -8.47 20.32 -1.65
N ILE A 70 -8.14 20.46 -0.36
CA ILE A 70 -6.87 19.97 0.19
C ILE A 70 -6.73 18.46 0.00
N GLN A 71 -7.78 17.69 0.28
CA GLN A 71 -7.74 16.24 0.18
C GLN A 71 -7.59 15.73 -1.27
N THR A 72 -8.14 16.46 -2.25
CA THR A 72 -8.09 16.07 -3.67
C THR A 72 -6.90 16.64 -4.43
N GLU A 73 -6.49 17.89 -4.15
CA GLU A 73 -5.48 18.60 -4.94
C GLU A 73 -4.13 18.69 -4.23
N SER A 74 -4.11 19.18 -2.98
CA SER A 74 -2.85 19.47 -2.28
C SER A 74 -2.21 18.22 -1.69
N ALA A 75 -3.00 17.39 -1.00
CA ALA A 75 -2.56 16.15 -0.38
C ALA A 75 -2.76 14.93 -1.30
N ASP A 76 -3.63 15.02 -2.30
CA ASP A 76 -3.92 13.95 -3.27
C ASP A 76 -4.13 12.58 -2.58
N ILE A 77 -5.05 12.52 -1.61
CA ILE A 77 -5.31 11.31 -0.82
C ILE A 77 -6.60 10.59 -1.21
N LEU A 78 -7.56 11.30 -1.82
CA LEU A 78 -8.84 10.74 -2.24
C LEU A 78 -8.75 10.14 -3.63
N ARG A 79 -9.29 8.94 -3.77
CA ARG A 79 -9.32 8.21 -5.03
C ARG A 79 -10.74 8.06 -5.54
N PRO A 80 -10.96 8.10 -6.85
CA PRO A 80 -12.30 7.95 -7.39
C PRO A 80 -12.82 6.54 -7.11
N ILE A 81 -14.10 6.46 -6.74
CA ILE A 81 -14.75 5.19 -6.39
C ILE A 81 -15.03 4.40 -7.68
N PRO A 82 -14.61 3.13 -7.78
CA PRO A 82 -14.85 2.33 -8.98
C PRO A 82 -16.33 2.29 -9.38
N GLY A 83 -16.61 2.45 -10.68
CA GLY A 83 -17.96 2.49 -11.21
C GLY A 83 -18.70 3.82 -11.05
N THR A 84 -18.02 4.90 -10.63
CA THR A 84 -18.56 6.28 -10.73
C THR A 84 -18.03 6.99 -11.98
N PRO A 85 -18.72 8.05 -12.47
CA PRO A 85 -18.26 8.83 -13.61
C PRO A 85 -16.84 9.40 -13.43
N GLU A 86 -16.50 9.82 -12.20
CA GLU A 86 -15.15 10.31 -11.90
C GLU A 86 -14.10 9.20 -12.06
N ALA A 87 -14.42 7.97 -11.66
CA ALA A 87 -13.51 6.85 -11.88
C ALA A 87 -13.35 6.56 -13.36
N GLU A 88 -14.42 6.57 -14.14
CA GLU A 88 -14.37 6.33 -15.59
C GLU A 88 -13.55 7.39 -16.33
N ALA A 89 -13.65 8.66 -15.94
CA ALA A 89 -12.82 9.74 -16.45
C ALA A 89 -11.36 9.67 -15.96
N ALA A 90 -11.12 9.05 -14.81
CA ALA A 90 -9.81 8.94 -14.20
C ALA A 90 -8.95 7.83 -14.83
N GLY A 91 -7.75 8.19 -15.28
CA GLY A 91 -6.78 7.24 -15.84
C GLY A 91 -6.37 6.14 -14.86
N ILE A 92 -5.91 5.00 -15.38
CA ILE A 92 -5.54 3.82 -14.56
C ILE A 92 -4.50 4.12 -13.46
N LEU A 93 -3.68 5.15 -13.65
CA LEU A 93 -2.65 5.54 -12.68
C LEU A 93 -3.22 6.17 -11.40
N THR A 94 -4.38 6.82 -11.47
CA THR A 94 -4.99 7.56 -10.35
C THR A 94 -5.95 6.70 -9.52
N ARG A 95 -6.23 5.48 -9.95
CA ARG A 95 -7.08 4.52 -9.24
C ARG A 95 -6.36 3.83 -8.08
N GLU A 96 -7.12 3.17 -7.21
CA GLU A 96 -6.54 2.24 -6.23
C GLU A 96 -6.08 0.95 -6.91
N GLU A 97 -4.89 0.46 -6.55
CA GLU A 97 -4.26 -0.71 -7.20
C GLU A 97 -5.03 -2.03 -6.94
N SER A 98 -5.94 -2.04 -5.96
CA SER A 98 -6.87 -3.15 -5.71
C SER A 98 -8.08 -3.15 -6.66
N ALA A 99 -8.34 -2.05 -7.37
CA ALA A 99 -9.41 -1.97 -8.35
C ALA A 99 -8.95 -2.63 -9.65
N ILE A 100 -9.31 -3.90 -9.80
CA ILE A 100 -8.81 -4.79 -10.87
C ILE A 100 -9.14 -4.23 -12.27
N THR A 101 -10.38 -3.77 -12.53
CA THR A 101 -10.84 -2.99 -13.72
C THR A 101 -12.27 -2.46 -13.59
N ASN A 102 -12.68 -1.54 -14.48
CA ASN A 102 -14.07 -1.10 -14.64
C ASN A 102 -15.00 -2.20 -15.16
N LYS A 103 -14.52 -3.07 -16.06
CA LYS A 103 -15.36 -4.13 -16.64
C LYS A 103 -15.75 -5.16 -15.58
N LEU A 104 -14.84 -5.51 -14.68
CA LEU A 104 -15.13 -6.42 -13.56
C LEU A 104 -15.97 -5.75 -12.47
N SER A 105 -15.90 -4.43 -12.31
CA SER A 105 -16.81 -3.69 -11.42
C SER A 105 -18.26 -3.63 -11.92
N ARG A 106 -18.59 -4.29 -13.04
CA ARG A 106 -20.00 -4.57 -13.42
C ARG A 106 -20.59 -5.75 -12.63
N ILE A 107 -19.74 -6.65 -12.13
CA ILE A 107 -20.19 -7.75 -11.27
C ILE A 107 -20.41 -7.16 -9.88
N TRP A 108 -21.66 -7.16 -9.41
CA TRP A 108 -22.09 -6.49 -8.17
C TRP A 108 -21.18 -6.80 -6.97
N VAL A 109 -20.81 -8.07 -6.77
CA VAL A 109 -19.95 -8.49 -5.66
C VAL A 109 -18.55 -7.87 -5.74
N ILE A 110 -17.96 -7.83 -6.93
CA ILE A 110 -16.64 -7.24 -7.18
C ILE A 110 -16.71 -5.72 -7.04
N LYS A 111 -17.76 -5.11 -7.60
CA LYS A 111 -18.05 -3.68 -7.46
C LYS A 111 -18.08 -3.27 -6.00
N GLN A 112 -18.93 -3.92 -5.19
CA GLN A 112 -19.10 -3.60 -3.77
C GLN A 112 -17.80 -3.77 -3.00
N SER A 113 -17.03 -4.82 -3.28
CA SER A 113 -15.72 -5.03 -2.65
C SER A 113 -14.73 -3.92 -3.01
N GLN A 114 -14.65 -3.51 -4.27
CA GLN A 114 -13.72 -2.46 -4.70
C GLN A 114 -14.15 -1.09 -4.18
N GLN A 115 -15.44 -0.76 -4.26
CA GLN A 115 -15.97 0.51 -3.77
C GLN A 115 -15.79 0.66 -2.26
N SER A 116 -16.12 -0.39 -1.50
CA SER A 116 -15.90 -0.38 -0.05
C SER A 116 -14.43 -0.26 0.34
N PHE A 117 -13.54 -0.90 -0.43
CA PHE A 117 -12.09 -0.78 -0.27
C PHE A 117 -11.64 0.68 -0.44
N VAL A 118 -12.01 1.31 -1.56
CA VAL A 118 -11.58 2.69 -1.87
C VAL A 118 -12.18 3.67 -0.87
N LEU A 119 -13.48 3.59 -0.60
CA LEU A 119 -14.16 4.50 0.32
C LEU A 119 -13.56 4.46 1.72
N ALA A 120 -13.30 3.27 2.24
CA ALA A 120 -12.80 3.13 3.59
C ALA A 120 -11.37 3.66 3.75
N LEU A 121 -10.51 3.51 2.72
CA LEU A 121 -9.19 4.13 2.69
C LEU A 121 -9.27 5.65 2.55
N ASN A 122 -10.12 6.15 1.64
CA ASN A 122 -10.38 7.59 1.48
C ASN A 122 -10.78 8.21 2.83
N LYS A 123 -11.79 7.61 3.49
CA LYS A 123 -12.29 8.06 4.79
C LYS A 123 -11.21 8.08 5.87
N MET A 124 -10.43 7.01 5.94
CA MET A 124 -9.37 6.91 6.92
C MET A 124 -8.25 7.93 6.67
N ARG A 125 -7.83 8.14 5.41
CA ARG A 125 -6.82 9.14 5.06
C ARG A 125 -7.31 10.56 5.34
N GLY A 126 -8.56 10.87 5.00
CA GLY A 126 -9.19 12.16 5.26
C GLY A 126 -9.23 12.48 6.75
N ASP A 127 -9.69 11.53 7.57
CA ASP A 127 -9.74 11.68 9.02
C ASP A 127 -8.33 11.92 9.62
N VAL A 128 -7.33 11.13 9.21
CA VAL A 128 -5.97 11.28 9.73
C VAL A 128 -5.31 12.57 9.23
N LEU A 129 -5.53 12.97 7.98
CA LEU A 129 -5.02 14.23 7.45
C LEU A 129 -5.57 15.42 8.26
N TRP A 130 -6.87 15.40 8.56
CA TRP A 130 -7.50 16.43 9.38
C TRP A 130 -6.87 16.51 10.79
N GLN A 131 -6.58 15.36 11.40
CA GLN A 131 -5.87 15.33 12.69
C GLN A 131 -4.44 15.91 12.59
N PHE A 132 -3.74 15.67 11.48
CA PHE A 132 -2.42 16.25 11.26
C PHE A 132 -2.47 17.76 11.06
N VAL A 133 -3.44 18.27 10.30
CA VAL A 133 -3.70 19.71 10.13
C VAL A 133 -3.92 20.36 11.49
N LYS A 134 -4.87 19.84 12.29
CA LYS A 134 -5.15 20.35 13.65
C LYS A 134 -3.94 20.31 14.58
N MET A 135 -3.14 19.25 14.48
CA MET A 135 -1.94 19.11 15.29
C MET A 135 -0.85 20.11 14.88
N ALA A 136 -0.73 20.42 13.59
CA ALA A 136 0.19 21.44 13.10
C ALA A 136 -0.24 22.83 13.56
N GLU A 137 -1.52 23.17 13.43
CA GLU A 137 -2.10 24.44 13.91
C GLU A 137 -1.88 24.62 15.41
N LYS A 138 -2.18 23.58 16.21
CA LYS A 138 -1.96 23.60 17.66
C LYS A 138 -0.50 23.81 18.05
N GLN A 139 0.44 23.41 17.20
CA GLN A 139 1.87 23.61 17.40
C GLN A 139 2.38 24.94 16.83
N GLY A 140 1.50 25.80 16.32
CA GLY A 140 1.88 27.05 15.67
C GLY A 140 2.69 26.84 14.39
N ARG A 141 2.56 25.68 13.74
CA ARG A 141 3.28 25.38 12.50
C ARG A 141 2.50 25.90 11.30
N PRO A 142 3.12 26.65 10.38
CA PRO A 142 2.45 27.07 9.17
C PRO A 142 2.11 25.85 8.32
N ILE A 143 0.87 25.81 7.83
CA ILE A 143 0.43 24.83 6.85
C ILE A 143 0.78 25.40 5.49
N THR A 144 1.73 24.79 4.79
CA THR A 144 2.10 25.18 3.43
C THR A 144 1.63 24.13 2.41
N PRO A 145 1.57 24.47 1.11
CA PRO A 145 1.29 23.47 0.07
C PRO A 145 2.27 22.28 0.11
N GLU A 146 3.54 22.52 0.41
CA GLU A 146 4.54 21.46 0.55
C GLU A 146 4.27 20.58 1.76
N PHE A 147 3.83 21.16 2.88
CA PHE A 147 3.43 20.41 4.06
C PHE A 147 2.27 19.46 3.74
N LEU A 148 1.21 19.97 3.10
CA LEU A 148 0.04 19.18 2.72
C LEU A 148 0.42 18.04 1.77
N ARG A 149 1.25 18.32 0.76
CA ARG A 149 1.77 17.31 -0.16
C ARG A 149 2.62 16.25 0.54
N ASP A 150 3.53 16.65 1.41
CA ASP A 150 4.41 15.72 2.13
C ASP A 150 3.60 14.84 3.12
N MET A 151 2.50 15.37 3.67
CA MET A 151 1.53 14.61 4.47
C MET A 151 0.68 13.66 3.65
N GLY A 152 0.19 14.11 2.50
CA GLY A 152 -0.44 13.25 1.51
C GLY A 152 0.45 12.06 1.13
N ASN A 153 1.71 12.33 0.83
CA ASN A 153 2.72 11.31 0.54
C ASN A 153 2.95 10.34 1.70
N LEU A 154 2.99 10.84 2.94
CA LEU A 154 3.09 9.97 4.12
C LEU A 154 1.89 9.02 4.20
N LEU A 155 0.67 9.55 4.12
CA LEU A 155 -0.57 8.79 4.23
C LEU A 155 -0.73 7.77 3.09
N ASN A 156 -0.45 8.20 1.86
CA ASN A 156 -0.43 7.34 0.68
C ASN A 156 0.53 6.17 0.89
N ARG A 157 1.80 6.43 1.25
CA ARG A 157 2.80 5.36 1.48
C ARG A 157 2.43 4.43 2.63
N MET A 158 1.88 4.99 3.71
CA MET A 158 1.42 4.20 4.85
C MET A 158 0.26 3.27 4.52
N THR A 159 -0.58 3.66 3.58
CA THR A 159 -1.73 2.88 3.12
C THR A 159 -1.43 2.10 1.85
N GLY A 160 -0.14 1.92 1.50
CA GLY A 160 0.24 1.06 0.40
C GLY A 160 0.31 1.73 -0.98
N ARG A 161 0.28 3.07 -1.07
CA ARG A 161 0.43 3.81 -2.32
C ARG A 161 1.80 4.47 -2.40
N GLY A 162 2.70 3.84 -3.16
CA GLY A 162 3.96 4.46 -3.56
C GLY A 162 3.84 5.14 -4.92
N GLU A 163 4.70 6.12 -5.17
CA GLU A 163 4.77 6.84 -6.45
C GLU A 163 5.94 6.32 -7.30
N LEU A 164 5.65 5.74 -8.48
CA LEU A 164 6.67 5.36 -9.46
C LEU A 164 6.95 6.45 -10.52
N GLY A 165 6.32 7.63 -10.38
CA GLY A 165 6.24 8.63 -11.44
C GLY A 165 5.30 8.21 -12.58
N GLN A 166 5.10 9.09 -13.57
CA GLN A 166 4.21 8.86 -14.72
C GLN A 166 4.95 8.22 -15.91
N ASN A 167 5.88 7.30 -15.67
CA ASN A 167 6.63 6.65 -16.75
C ASN A 167 5.86 5.46 -17.36
N TRP A 168 6.29 5.05 -18.56
CA TRP A 168 5.65 3.95 -19.30
C TRP A 168 5.70 2.63 -18.54
N LEU A 169 6.76 2.39 -17.76
CA LEU A 169 6.91 1.18 -16.94
C LEU A 169 5.88 1.14 -15.81
N ALA A 170 5.63 2.26 -15.12
CA ALA A 170 4.60 2.36 -14.09
C ALA A 170 3.20 2.10 -14.68
N LYS A 171 2.93 2.62 -15.88
CA LYS A 171 1.69 2.34 -16.63
C LYS A 171 1.57 0.86 -16.98
N ALA A 172 2.61 0.27 -17.55
CA ALA A 172 2.64 -1.14 -17.95
C ALA A 172 2.46 -2.08 -16.74
N MET A 173 3.17 -1.82 -15.63
CA MET A 173 3.06 -2.64 -14.43
C MET A 173 1.65 -2.58 -13.84
N LYS A 174 1.05 -1.38 -13.71
CA LYS A 174 -0.35 -1.27 -13.25
C LYS A 174 -1.35 -1.92 -14.21
N GLN A 175 -1.14 -1.82 -15.52
CA GLN A 175 -1.99 -2.46 -16.54
C GLN A 175 -1.93 -3.99 -16.49
N LEU A 176 -0.77 -4.56 -16.12
CA LEU A 176 -0.60 -6.00 -15.93
C LEU A 176 -1.20 -6.52 -14.60
N GLY A 177 -2.00 -5.71 -13.90
CA GLY A 177 -2.61 -6.09 -12.63
C GLY A 177 -1.60 -6.22 -11.48
N PHE A 178 -0.37 -5.74 -11.68
CA PHE A 178 0.61 -5.65 -10.61
C PHE A 178 0.22 -4.53 -9.65
N ALA A 179 0.56 -4.67 -8.37
CA ALA A 179 0.45 -3.60 -7.37
C ALA A 179 1.83 -2.97 -7.10
N PRO A 180 2.41 -2.22 -8.08
CA PRO A 180 3.75 -1.67 -7.94
C PRO A 180 3.84 -0.67 -6.80
N GLY A 181 2.83 0.21 -6.68
CA GLY A 181 2.70 1.18 -5.60
C GLY A 181 2.75 0.50 -4.24
N TYR A 182 2.07 -0.63 -4.07
CA TYR A 182 2.14 -1.39 -2.82
C TYR A 182 3.55 -1.88 -2.50
N ARG A 183 4.34 -2.26 -3.51
CA ARG A 183 5.72 -2.75 -3.30
C ARG A 183 6.74 -1.64 -3.08
N ILE A 184 6.55 -0.47 -3.68
CA ILE A 184 7.44 0.67 -3.48
C ILE A 184 7.04 1.57 -2.29
N SER A 185 5.80 1.46 -1.82
CA SER A 185 5.32 2.23 -0.67
C SER A 185 6.14 1.96 0.61
N GLY A 186 6.51 0.71 0.87
CA GLY A 186 7.36 0.33 2.01
C GLY A 186 8.73 1.03 2.01
N PRO A 187 9.56 0.86 0.96
CA PRO A 187 10.82 1.57 0.84
C PRO A 187 10.67 3.10 0.93
N GLN A 188 9.69 3.67 0.23
CA GLN A 188 9.44 5.11 0.26
C GLN A 188 8.97 5.60 1.64
N MET A 189 8.26 4.77 2.39
CA MET A 189 7.89 5.04 3.78
C MET A 189 9.12 5.07 4.69
N VAL A 190 10.05 4.13 4.53
CA VAL A 190 11.33 4.17 5.27
C VAL A 190 12.14 5.41 4.90
N MET A 191 12.16 5.80 3.61
CA MET A 191 12.82 7.03 3.17
C MET A 191 12.20 8.30 3.77
N GLN A 192 10.92 8.31 4.17
CA GLN A 192 10.33 9.45 4.89
C GLN A 192 11.03 9.73 6.23
N LEU A 193 11.71 8.75 6.83
CA LEU A 193 12.52 8.98 8.04
C LEU A 193 13.73 9.87 7.78
N ALA A 194 14.23 9.90 6.54
CA ALA A 194 15.33 10.75 6.13
C ALA A 194 14.87 12.12 5.59
N HIS A 195 13.57 12.42 5.61
CA HIS A 195 13.01 13.65 5.09
C HIS A 195 13.61 14.89 5.79
N ARG A 196 14.28 15.76 5.04
CA ARG A 196 15.08 16.90 5.51
C ARG A 196 14.93 18.09 4.58
N GLY A 197 15.38 19.27 5.01
CA GLY A 197 15.52 20.45 4.17
C GLY A 197 14.28 21.32 4.04
N LYS A 198 13.20 21.02 4.77
CA LYS A 198 11.98 21.86 4.82
C LYS A 198 11.63 22.22 6.27
N PRO A 199 10.97 23.38 6.53
CA PRO A 199 10.58 23.80 7.88
C PRO A 199 9.74 22.76 8.63
N HIS A 200 8.86 22.05 7.92
CA HIS A 200 8.00 21.01 8.47
C HIS A 200 8.63 19.62 8.54
N SER A 201 9.86 19.43 8.06
CA SER A 201 10.45 18.09 7.93
C SER A 201 10.52 17.33 9.26
N SER A 202 10.75 18.01 10.38
CA SER A 202 10.77 17.39 11.71
C SER A 202 9.42 16.78 12.09
N PHE A 203 8.32 17.43 11.71
CA PHE A 203 6.96 16.94 11.93
C PHE A 203 6.68 15.69 11.09
N ILE A 204 7.01 15.72 9.79
CA ILE A 204 6.81 14.58 8.87
C ILE A 204 7.58 13.35 9.35
N ARG A 205 8.87 13.52 9.67
CA ARG A 205 9.70 12.44 10.20
C ARG A 205 9.16 11.86 11.49
N ARG A 206 8.71 12.73 12.41
CA ARG A 206 8.12 12.30 13.67
C ARG A 206 6.87 11.45 13.42
N GLN A 207 5.94 11.90 12.58
CA GLN A 207 4.74 11.13 12.26
C GLN A 207 5.07 9.81 11.55
N ALA A 208 6.06 9.79 10.66
CA ALA A 208 6.53 8.58 10.01
C ALA A 208 7.12 7.58 11.03
N ALA A 209 8.04 8.03 11.88
CA ALA A 209 8.70 7.20 12.89
C ALA A 209 7.69 6.64 13.90
N GLU A 210 6.85 7.51 14.44
CA GLU A 210 5.81 7.14 15.39
C GLU A 210 4.81 6.13 14.81
N SER A 211 4.47 6.26 13.53
CA SER A 211 3.55 5.34 12.87
C SER A 211 4.18 3.99 12.55
N LEU A 212 5.44 3.96 12.12
CA LEU A 212 6.20 2.71 11.95
C LEU A 212 6.39 2.00 13.29
N ALA A 213 6.76 2.74 14.34
CA ALA A 213 6.91 2.20 15.69
C ALA A 213 5.60 1.58 16.20
N ALA A 214 4.46 2.28 16.00
CA ALA A 214 3.15 1.73 16.36
C ALA A 214 2.81 0.47 15.55
N TRP A 215 3.08 0.45 14.24
CA TRP A 215 2.81 -0.70 13.38
C TRP A 215 3.63 -1.94 13.78
N PHE A 216 4.94 -1.78 13.98
CA PHE A 216 5.79 -2.88 14.43
C PHE A 216 5.49 -3.26 15.88
N GLY A 217 5.24 -2.29 16.77
CA GLY A 217 4.87 -2.54 18.16
C GLY A 217 3.56 -3.33 18.28
N ALA A 218 2.54 -3.00 17.49
CA ALA A 218 1.28 -3.73 17.45
C ALA A 218 1.48 -5.18 17.00
N GLY A 219 2.31 -5.41 15.98
CA GLY A 219 2.61 -6.77 15.53
C GLY A 219 3.44 -7.58 16.52
N ILE A 220 4.44 -6.98 17.18
CA ILE A 220 5.21 -7.63 18.25
C ILE A 220 4.27 -8.02 19.38
N SER A 221 3.37 -7.12 19.76
CA SER A 221 2.36 -7.37 20.79
C SER A 221 1.46 -8.54 20.39
N LEU A 222 0.95 -8.57 19.15
CA LEU A 222 0.14 -9.68 18.64
C LEU A 222 0.89 -11.02 18.66
N MET A 223 2.15 -11.05 18.21
CA MET A 223 3.00 -12.24 18.24
C MET A 223 3.25 -12.71 19.69
N GLY A 224 3.54 -11.77 20.59
CA GLY A 224 3.76 -12.03 22.01
C GLY A 224 2.51 -12.60 22.67
N THR A 225 1.36 -11.97 22.47
CA THR A 225 0.06 -12.47 22.97
C THR A 225 -0.22 -13.87 22.44
N ALA A 226 -0.07 -14.11 21.13
CA ALA A 226 -0.31 -15.43 20.56
C ALA A 226 0.60 -16.51 21.17
N LYS A 227 1.85 -16.17 21.52
CA LYS A 227 2.76 -17.10 22.20
C LYS A 227 2.38 -17.36 23.66
N VAL A 228 2.01 -16.31 24.39
CA VAL A 228 1.63 -16.41 25.81
C VAL A 228 0.29 -17.15 26.00
N THR A 229 -0.67 -16.98 25.09
CA THR A 229 -1.96 -17.68 25.15
C THR A 229 -1.89 -19.14 24.67
N GLY A 230 -0.72 -19.61 24.23
CA GLY A 230 -0.55 -20.97 23.70
C GLY A 230 -1.13 -21.18 22.30
N VAL A 231 -1.64 -20.12 21.65
CA VAL A 231 -2.13 -20.17 20.27
C VAL A 231 -1.00 -20.40 19.27
N ALA A 232 0.19 -19.85 19.56
CA ALA A 232 1.37 -19.96 18.71
C ALA A 232 2.37 -21.00 19.24
N ASP A 233 2.63 -22.04 18.44
CA ASP A 233 3.66 -23.03 18.74
C ASP A 233 5.06 -22.41 18.59
N ARG A 234 5.23 -21.59 17.55
CA ARG A 234 6.52 -20.99 17.16
C ARG A 234 6.37 -19.56 16.68
N LEU A 235 7.39 -18.75 16.95
CA LEU A 235 7.52 -17.39 16.43
C LEU A 235 8.76 -17.29 15.55
N GLY A 236 8.63 -16.61 14.42
CA GLY A 236 9.77 -16.27 13.59
C GLY A 236 10.38 -14.94 14.01
N LEU A 237 11.49 -14.99 14.75
CA LEU A 237 12.17 -13.80 15.27
C LEU A 237 13.46 -13.45 14.51
N ASP A 238 14.00 -14.39 13.73
CA ASP A 238 15.25 -14.21 12.98
C ASP A 238 15.00 -13.43 11.67
N PRO A 239 15.48 -12.17 11.54
CA PRO A 239 15.25 -11.35 10.37
C PRO A 239 16.01 -11.82 9.12
N LEU A 240 16.89 -12.82 9.24
CA LEU A 240 17.56 -13.46 8.09
C LEU A 240 16.77 -14.64 7.54
N SER A 241 15.79 -15.14 8.31
CA SER A 241 14.97 -16.30 7.98
C SER A 241 13.76 -15.90 7.13
N SER A 242 13.32 -16.82 6.26
CA SER A 242 12.06 -16.68 5.53
C SER A 242 10.83 -16.67 6.45
N ASP A 243 10.98 -17.14 7.70
CA ASP A 243 9.91 -17.19 8.71
C ASP A 243 9.83 -15.96 9.61
N PHE A 244 10.71 -14.96 9.43
CA PHE A 244 10.68 -13.71 10.20
C PHE A 244 9.28 -13.08 10.25
N GLY A 245 8.87 -12.61 11.43
CA GLY A 245 7.60 -11.91 11.64
C GLY A 245 6.35 -12.76 11.42
N LYS A 246 6.50 -14.10 11.44
CA LYS A 246 5.38 -15.02 11.33
C LYS A 246 5.06 -15.71 12.66
N ILE A 247 3.77 -15.96 12.86
CA ILE A 247 3.22 -16.79 13.91
C ILE A 247 2.96 -18.19 13.32
N GLY A 248 3.54 -19.23 13.89
CA GLY A 248 3.28 -20.60 13.48
C GLY A 248 2.25 -21.27 14.38
N ILE A 249 1.19 -21.80 13.76
CA ILE A 249 0.13 -22.60 14.40
C ILE A 249 0.05 -23.92 13.62
N GLY A 250 0.63 -24.98 14.17
CA GLY A 250 0.92 -26.22 13.49
C GLY A 250 1.66 -26.01 12.15
N PRO A 251 1.10 -26.48 11.01
CA PRO A 251 1.71 -26.30 9.69
C PRO A 251 1.52 -24.87 9.13
N VAL A 252 0.56 -24.10 9.68
CA VAL A 252 0.20 -22.79 9.14
C VAL A 252 1.14 -21.72 9.69
N ARG A 253 1.51 -20.78 8.82
CA ARG A 253 2.33 -19.61 9.16
C ARG A 253 1.60 -18.33 8.81
N TYR A 254 1.22 -17.57 9.83
CA TYR A 254 0.54 -16.30 9.69
C TYR A 254 1.55 -15.16 9.67
N ASN A 255 1.57 -14.38 8.59
CA ASN A 255 2.43 -13.20 8.45
C ASN A 255 1.75 -11.98 9.07
N VAL A 256 2.38 -11.40 10.10
CA VAL A 256 1.79 -10.30 10.88
C VAL A 256 1.85 -8.96 10.15
N TRP A 257 2.95 -8.68 9.43
CA TRP A 257 3.17 -7.37 8.79
C TRP A 257 3.05 -7.39 7.26
N GLY A 258 2.58 -8.50 6.68
CA GLY A 258 2.40 -8.61 5.24
C GLY A 258 3.71 -8.38 4.46
N THR A 259 3.69 -7.45 3.50
CA THR A 259 4.84 -7.15 2.64
C THR A 259 5.98 -6.43 3.38
N ASP A 260 5.71 -5.78 4.51
CA ASP A 260 6.75 -5.09 5.28
C ASP A 260 7.77 -6.08 5.89
N VAL A 261 7.36 -7.32 6.20
CA VAL A 261 8.28 -8.41 6.58
C VAL A 261 9.31 -8.67 5.50
N VAL A 262 8.85 -8.68 4.24
CA VAL A 262 9.72 -8.94 3.09
C VAL A 262 10.74 -7.82 2.99
N LEU A 263 10.33 -6.56 3.12
CA LEU A 263 11.26 -5.43 3.13
C LEU A 263 12.27 -5.51 4.28
N ALA A 264 11.79 -5.70 5.52
CA ALA A 264 12.64 -5.77 6.71
C ALA A 264 13.68 -6.90 6.60
N ARG A 265 13.26 -8.07 6.11
CA ARG A 265 14.15 -9.21 5.85
C ARG A 265 15.21 -8.89 4.80
N HIS A 266 14.86 -8.21 3.69
CA HIS A 266 15.86 -7.87 2.68
C HIS A 266 16.82 -6.77 3.16
N ILE A 267 16.37 -5.82 3.99
CA ILE A 267 17.28 -4.85 4.64
C ILE A 267 18.27 -5.60 5.54
N ALA A 268 17.79 -6.53 6.36
CA ALA A 268 18.61 -7.39 7.19
C ALA A 268 19.64 -8.18 6.37
N GLN A 269 19.19 -8.89 5.33
CA GLN A 269 20.07 -9.65 4.44
C GLN A 269 21.09 -8.77 3.70
N TYR A 270 20.74 -7.52 3.38
CA TYR A 270 21.66 -6.57 2.76
C TYR A 270 22.78 -6.14 3.72
N ILE A 271 22.43 -5.86 4.99
CA ILE A 271 23.36 -5.45 6.04
C ILE A 271 24.30 -6.61 6.42
N TRP A 272 23.73 -7.79 6.71
CA TRP A 272 24.47 -8.95 7.19
C TRP A 272 25.01 -9.86 6.09
N GLN A 273 24.68 -9.60 4.83
CA GLN A 273 25.10 -10.38 3.65
C GLN A 273 24.91 -11.89 3.82
N THR A 274 23.89 -12.27 4.59
CA THR A 274 23.61 -13.64 5.00
C THR A 274 22.11 -13.86 4.90
N ARG A 275 21.70 -15.06 4.47
CA ARG A 275 20.32 -15.55 4.49
C ARG A 275 20.28 -16.84 5.28
N ARG A 276 19.16 -17.11 5.96
CA ARG A 276 18.87 -18.42 6.54
C ARG A 276 17.68 -19.04 5.83
N ASP A 277 17.89 -20.25 5.33
CA ASP A 277 16.83 -21.09 4.80
C ASP A 277 16.51 -22.21 5.79
N PRO A 278 15.23 -22.52 6.06
CA PRO A 278 14.86 -23.65 6.91
C PRO A 278 15.41 -25.00 6.42
N LEU A 279 15.64 -25.17 5.12
CA LEU A 279 16.07 -26.43 4.52
C LEU A 279 17.59 -26.51 4.34
N THR A 280 18.24 -25.41 3.96
CA THR A 280 19.66 -25.41 3.58
C THR A 280 20.57 -24.69 4.59
N GLY A 281 20.02 -24.15 5.67
CA GLY A 281 20.78 -23.42 6.69
C GLY A 281 21.20 -22.01 6.27
N ALA A 282 22.27 -21.49 6.89
CA ALA A 282 22.78 -20.16 6.62
C ALA A 282 23.67 -20.13 5.36
N GLY A 283 23.44 -19.17 4.47
CA GLY A 283 24.24 -18.97 3.26
C GLY A 283 24.58 -17.50 3.05
N LYS A 284 25.77 -17.22 2.51
CA LYS A 284 26.15 -15.86 2.09
C LYS A 284 25.31 -15.42 0.90
N VAL A 285 25.00 -14.12 0.82
CA VAL A 285 24.27 -13.53 -0.30
C VAL A 285 24.89 -12.20 -0.71
N ALA A 286 25.05 -11.98 -2.01
CA ALA A 286 25.55 -10.72 -2.53
C ALA A 286 24.49 -9.62 -2.41
N ARG A 287 24.91 -8.38 -2.17
CA ARG A 287 23.98 -7.24 -2.01
C ARG A 287 23.10 -7.00 -3.25
N GLY A 288 23.68 -7.18 -4.45
CA GLY A 288 22.93 -7.10 -5.71
C GLY A 288 21.82 -8.15 -5.80
N ASP A 289 22.11 -9.37 -5.35
CA ASP A 289 21.11 -10.45 -5.33
C ASP A 289 19.98 -10.18 -4.34
N VAL A 290 20.28 -9.58 -3.18
CA VAL A 290 19.26 -9.18 -2.20
C VAL A 290 18.30 -8.16 -2.81
N PHE A 291 18.82 -7.14 -3.50
CA PHE A 291 17.99 -6.15 -4.20
C PHE A 291 17.12 -6.81 -5.27
N TRP A 292 17.70 -7.63 -6.14
CA TRP A 292 16.95 -8.29 -7.20
C TRP A 292 15.89 -9.25 -6.67
N ARG A 293 16.19 -9.98 -5.59
CA ARG A 293 15.22 -10.84 -4.90
C ARG A 293 14.08 -10.04 -4.29
N TYR A 294 14.33 -8.84 -3.77
CA TYR A 294 13.26 -7.97 -3.27
C TYR A 294 12.30 -7.58 -4.39
N VAL A 295 12.84 -7.05 -5.51
CA VAL A 295 12.04 -6.67 -6.69
C VAL A 295 11.25 -7.88 -7.21
N ARG A 296 11.92 -9.03 -7.33
CA ARG A 296 11.32 -10.27 -7.82
C ARG A 296 10.29 -10.89 -6.87
N SER A 297 10.43 -10.71 -5.56
CA SER A 297 9.41 -11.15 -4.59
C SER A 297 8.09 -10.39 -4.72
N GLY A 298 8.15 -9.24 -5.41
CA GLY A 298 7.01 -8.45 -5.83
C GLY A 298 6.29 -9.08 -6.99
N ALA A 299 7.03 -9.39 -8.06
CA ALA A 299 6.59 -9.85 -9.38
C ALA A 299 5.56 -11.00 -9.30
N ASP A 300 4.37 -10.76 -9.85
CA ASP A 300 3.39 -11.82 -10.13
C ASP A 300 4.05 -12.89 -11.03
N PRO A 301 3.66 -14.18 -10.99
CA PRO A 301 4.13 -15.20 -11.94
C PRO A 301 4.23 -14.70 -13.38
N ASN A 302 3.31 -13.83 -13.82
CA ASN A 302 3.36 -13.15 -15.13
C ASN A 302 4.57 -12.22 -15.35
N VAL A 303 4.93 -11.44 -14.34
CA VAL A 303 6.14 -10.58 -14.38
C VAL A 303 7.39 -11.45 -14.22
N GLY A 304 7.29 -12.55 -13.47
CA GLY A 304 8.28 -13.62 -13.46
C GLY A 304 8.55 -14.12 -14.88
N THR A 305 7.52 -14.47 -15.63
CA THR A 305 7.64 -14.88 -17.04
C THR A 305 8.24 -13.78 -17.93
N VAL A 306 7.84 -12.51 -17.80
CA VAL A 306 8.44 -11.40 -18.59
C VAL A 306 9.91 -11.16 -18.25
N VAL A 307 10.28 -11.22 -16.96
CA VAL A 307 11.68 -11.10 -16.50
C VAL A 307 12.48 -12.34 -16.90
N ASP A 308 11.89 -13.53 -16.86
CA ASP A 308 12.52 -14.79 -17.26
C ASP A 308 12.75 -14.84 -18.77
N LEU A 309 11.84 -14.26 -19.56
CA LEU A 309 12.00 -14.05 -21.01
C LEU A 309 13.08 -13.00 -21.33
N GLY A 310 13.17 -11.92 -20.54
CA GLY A 310 14.18 -10.87 -20.72
C GLY A 310 15.58 -11.25 -20.23
N THR A 311 15.68 -12.13 -19.23
CA THR A 311 16.96 -12.57 -18.63
C THR A 311 17.39 -13.97 -19.07
N GLY A 312 16.52 -14.71 -19.79
CA GLY A 312 16.77 -16.07 -20.25
C GLY A 312 16.89 -17.11 -19.13
N LYS A 313 16.50 -16.77 -17.89
CA LYS A 313 16.65 -17.64 -16.71
C LYS A 313 15.42 -17.60 -15.81
N ASN A 314 14.99 -18.76 -15.31
CA ASN A 314 13.84 -18.91 -14.41
C ASN A 314 14.15 -18.51 -12.94
N PHE A 315 13.18 -18.68 -12.03
CA PHE A 315 13.32 -18.34 -10.59
C PHE A 315 14.45 -19.06 -9.86
N LEU A 316 14.85 -20.21 -10.37
CA LEU A 316 15.90 -21.06 -9.82
C LEU A 316 17.26 -20.81 -10.51
N GLY A 317 17.32 -19.96 -11.53
CA GLY A 317 18.54 -19.65 -12.28
C GLY A 317 18.82 -20.57 -13.47
N GLU A 318 17.86 -21.42 -13.82
CA GLU A 318 17.96 -22.37 -14.95
C GLU A 318 17.57 -21.67 -16.26
N PRO A 319 18.12 -22.09 -17.41
CA PRO A 319 17.78 -21.50 -18.71
C PRO A 319 16.27 -21.59 -19.00
N ALA A 320 15.62 -20.45 -19.24
CA ALA A 320 14.23 -20.42 -19.66
C ALA A 320 14.14 -20.70 -21.18
N GLY A 321 13.60 -21.85 -21.56
CA GLY A 321 13.47 -22.26 -22.96
C GLY A 321 12.47 -21.38 -23.73
N PHE A 322 12.91 -20.80 -24.84
CA PHE A 322 12.07 -20.00 -25.74
C PHE A 322 11.12 -20.91 -26.55
N ASN A 323 9.82 -20.88 -26.27
CA ASN A 323 8.81 -21.48 -27.15
C ASN A 323 7.62 -20.53 -27.31
N LEU A 324 7.46 -19.96 -28.51
CA LEU A 324 6.39 -19.03 -28.89
C LEU A 324 4.96 -19.59 -28.67
N LYS A 325 4.78 -20.92 -28.70
CA LYS A 325 3.49 -21.55 -28.38
C LYS A 325 3.21 -21.61 -26.88
N THR A 326 4.25 -21.78 -26.07
CA THR A 326 4.14 -21.71 -24.60
C THR A 326 3.91 -20.27 -24.16
N LEU A 327 4.59 -19.30 -24.79
CA LEU A 327 4.37 -17.88 -24.58
C LEU A 327 2.92 -17.50 -24.84
N ARG A 328 2.34 -17.85 -25.99
CA ARG A 328 0.94 -17.56 -26.30
C ARG A 328 -0.02 -18.24 -25.31
N ARG A 329 0.29 -19.47 -24.87
CA ARG A 329 -0.54 -20.21 -23.93
C ARG A 329 -0.45 -19.69 -22.49
N GLU A 330 0.73 -19.27 -22.02
CA GLU A 330 0.92 -18.63 -20.71
C GLU A 330 0.37 -17.21 -20.71
N ILE A 331 0.49 -16.50 -21.83
CA ILE A 331 -0.23 -15.25 -22.06
C ILE A 331 -1.74 -15.53 -21.98
N GLU A 332 -2.31 -16.42 -22.78
CA GLU A 332 -3.76 -16.70 -22.77
C GLU A 332 -4.27 -17.25 -21.42
N ASN A 333 -3.46 -18.01 -20.66
CA ASN A 333 -3.87 -18.63 -19.39
C ASN A 333 -3.55 -17.81 -18.13
N SER A 334 -2.57 -16.92 -18.20
CA SER A 334 -2.12 -16.11 -17.07
C SER A 334 -2.44 -14.62 -17.24
N PHE A 335 -3.00 -14.22 -18.39
CA PHE A 335 -3.45 -12.86 -18.63
C PHE A 335 -4.51 -12.44 -17.59
N PRO A 336 -4.27 -11.35 -16.85
CA PRO A 336 -5.30 -10.77 -16.03
C PRO A 336 -6.51 -10.44 -16.90
N LEU A 337 -7.70 -10.82 -16.44
CA LEU A 337 -9.00 -10.44 -17.01
C LEU A 337 -9.15 -8.91 -17.24
N GLY A 338 -8.21 -8.11 -16.73
CA GLY A 338 -8.16 -6.67 -16.90
C GLY A 338 -7.60 -6.12 -18.22
N LEU A 339 -6.91 -6.92 -19.03
CA LEU A 339 -6.42 -6.45 -20.34
C LEU A 339 -7.47 -6.50 -21.46
N GLN A 340 -8.70 -6.92 -21.16
CA GLN A 340 -9.82 -6.78 -22.10
C GLN A 340 -10.28 -5.31 -22.29
N ASP A 341 -9.70 -4.34 -21.57
CA ASP A 341 -9.98 -2.91 -21.71
C ASP A 341 -9.31 -2.24 -22.93
N ILE A 342 -8.66 -3.00 -23.83
CA ILE A 342 -8.08 -2.49 -25.10
C ILE A 342 -8.84 -3.05 -26.31
N LYS A 343 -10.16 -2.93 -26.28
CA LYS A 343 -11.02 -2.85 -27.46
C LYS A 343 -12.11 -1.82 -27.22
#